data_AF-A0A1I0XRR6-F1
#
_entry.id   AF-A0A1I0XRR6-F1
#
_cell.length_a   1.000
_cell.length_b   1.000
_cell.length_c   1.000
_cell.angle_alpha   90.00
_cell.angle_beta   90.00
_cell.angle_gamma   90.00
#
_symmetry.space_group_name_H-M   'P 1'
#
loop_
_entity.id
_entity.type
_entity.pdbx_description
1 polymer ?
#
loop_
_entity_poly.entity_id
_entity_poly.type
_entity_poly.pdbx_seq_one_letter_code
_entity_poly.pdbx_strand_id
1 'polypeptide(L)'
;MRRGEGSEYPLLAFLIRVHYHFLDRIMRRVFPTRPGLAVLLAGIAMPSGREGPSAGRPAKKVRVNTLKPIETRLAKLARKGDQRAFAEIVDLYKDKLYHLAYRMTNNRQEAEDVVQECFLRVYRNLDRYDENQKFSTWIYRIATNLCIDRLRKRRPIYSLDAESSDHEGLDGYAMLPSDDRTPESELILSETQRIIRDAIDTLPVKYKSVMVLRYLQDMSLQEISDVLDMPVTTIKTRVHRGREFLRKKLEHKL
;
A
#
# COMPACT_ATOMS: atom_id res chain seq x y z
N MET A 1 -39.48 13.67 -11.91
CA MET A 1 -38.92 14.02 -10.58
C MET A 1 -39.20 12.82 -9.67
N ARG A 2 -38.24 12.10 -9.09
CA ARG A 2 -37.05 12.51 -8.34
C ARG A 2 -35.81 11.70 -8.73
N ARG A 3 -34.67 12.40 -8.87
CA ARG A 3 -33.31 11.88 -8.66
C ARG A 3 -33.08 11.81 -7.15
N GLY A 4 -32.28 10.85 -6.68
CA GLY A 4 -31.77 10.85 -5.31
C GLY A 4 -30.75 9.73 -5.08
N GLU A 5 -29.47 10.11 -5.13
CA GLU A 5 -28.41 9.67 -4.21
C GLU A 5 -27.93 8.21 -4.25
N GLY A 6 -27.12 7.90 -5.27
CA GLY A 6 -26.18 6.77 -5.25
C GLY A 6 -24.77 7.28 -5.55
N SER A 7 -24.17 8.04 -4.63
CA SER A 7 -22.82 8.61 -4.83
C SER A 7 -22.20 9.19 -3.55
N GLU A 8 -22.01 8.38 -2.51
CA GLU A 8 -21.12 8.74 -1.39
C GLU A 8 -20.57 7.39 -0.88
N TYR A 9 -19.36 6.89 -1.09
CA TYR A 9 -18.02 7.45 -1.06
C TYR A 9 -17.10 6.50 -1.86
N PRO A 10 -16.87 6.71 -3.17
CA PRO A 10 -16.09 5.78 -4.00
C PRO A 10 -14.64 5.62 -3.50
N LEU A 11 -14.06 6.68 -2.93
CA LEU A 11 -12.73 6.65 -2.32
C LEU A 11 -12.69 5.81 -1.05
N LEU A 12 -13.72 5.86 -0.20
CA LEU A 12 -13.79 5.08 1.04
C LEU A 12 -13.91 3.59 0.72
N ALA A 13 -14.80 3.22 -0.22
CA ALA A 13 -14.95 1.84 -0.67
C ALA A 13 -13.67 1.30 -1.34
N PHE A 14 -12.96 2.14 -2.10
CA PHE A 14 -11.66 1.79 -2.68
C PHE A 14 -10.56 1.64 -1.61
N LEU A 15 -10.48 2.56 -0.64
CA LEU A 15 -9.55 2.53 0.49
C LEU A 15 -9.73 1.26 1.33
N ILE A 16 -10.98 0.90 1.61
CA ILE A 16 -11.39 -0.35 2.23
C ILE A 16 -10.87 -1.51 1.36
N ARG A 17 -11.24 -1.59 0.09
CA ARG A 17 -10.81 -2.70 -0.79
C ARG A 17 -9.29 -2.88 -0.87
N VAL A 18 -8.53 -1.80 -1.00
CA VAL A 18 -7.06 -1.81 -1.01
C VAL A 18 -6.50 -2.28 0.34
N HIS A 19 -7.12 -1.87 1.45
CA HIS A 19 -6.73 -2.32 2.79
C HIS A 19 -6.91 -3.83 2.96
N TYR A 20 -8.09 -4.36 2.64
CA TYR A 20 -8.40 -5.78 2.78
C TYR A 20 -7.45 -6.62 1.93
N HIS A 21 -7.22 -6.23 0.68
CA HIS A 21 -6.31 -6.94 -0.22
C HIS A 21 -4.86 -6.95 0.30
N PHE A 22 -4.40 -5.84 0.90
CA PHE A 22 -3.08 -5.78 1.53
C PHE A 22 -2.97 -6.75 2.72
N LEU A 23 -3.94 -6.74 3.64
CA LEU A 23 -3.93 -7.61 4.82
C LEU A 23 -4.03 -9.09 4.43
N ASP A 24 -4.92 -9.44 3.50
CA ASP A 24 -5.07 -10.81 2.99
C ASP A 24 -3.77 -11.33 2.36
N ARG A 25 -3.12 -10.51 1.52
CA ARG A 25 -1.85 -10.90 0.88
C ARG A 25 -0.72 -11.11 1.87
N ILE A 26 -0.67 -10.32 2.93
CA ILE A 26 0.27 -10.54 4.03
C ILE A 26 -0.07 -11.87 4.71
N MET A 27 -1.32 -12.09 5.09
CA MET A 27 -1.74 -13.28 5.82
C MET A 27 -1.49 -14.58 5.06
N ARG A 28 -1.85 -14.66 3.77
CA ARG A 28 -1.57 -15.83 2.92
C ARG A 28 -0.09 -16.18 2.83
N ARG A 29 0.80 -15.20 3.01
CA ARG A 29 2.26 -15.39 2.94
C ARG A 29 2.88 -15.64 4.31
N VAL A 30 2.28 -15.14 5.38
CA VAL A 30 2.71 -15.37 6.76
C VAL A 30 2.27 -16.76 7.24
N PHE A 31 1.03 -17.17 6.93
CA PHE A 31 0.42 -18.45 7.31
C PHE A 31 -0.02 -19.27 6.08
N PRO A 32 0.90 -19.86 5.32
CA PRO A 32 0.56 -20.62 4.11
C PRO A 32 -0.24 -21.91 4.37
N THR A 33 -0.17 -22.45 5.60
CA THR A 33 -0.81 -23.72 6.01
C THR A 33 -2.13 -23.56 6.75
N ARG A 34 -2.58 -22.32 7.03
CA ARG A 34 -3.87 -22.01 7.67
C ARG A 34 -4.76 -21.18 6.72
N PRO A 35 -5.30 -21.79 5.65
CA PRO A 35 -6.11 -21.06 4.66
C PRO A 35 -7.37 -20.42 5.26
N GLY A 36 -7.89 -20.95 6.38
CA GLY A 36 -9.07 -20.42 7.08
C GLY A 36 -8.92 -18.99 7.61
N LEU A 37 -7.69 -18.53 7.96
CA LEU A 37 -7.45 -17.15 8.41
C LEU A 37 -7.55 -16.14 7.27
N ALA A 38 -7.19 -16.56 6.04
CA ALA A 38 -7.40 -15.75 4.84
C ALA A 38 -8.89 -15.69 4.46
N VAL A 39 -9.64 -16.79 4.68
CA VAL A 39 -11.10 -16.84 4.50
C VAL A 39 -11.82 -15.95 5.53
N LEU A 40 -11.33 -15.90 6.77
CA LEU A 40 -11.81 -15.00 7.82
C LEU A 40 -11.62 -13.52 7.48
N LEU A 41 -10.57 -13.15 6.74
CA LEU A 41 -10.42 -11.78 6.18
C LEU A 41 -11.20 -11.56 4.88
N ALA A 42 -11.43 -12.63 4.13
CA ALA A 42 -12.09 -12.63 2.82
C ALA A 42 -13.60 -12.96 2.90
N GLY A 43 -14.20 -12.83 4.09
CA GLY A 43 -15.63 -12.98 4.34
C GLY A 43 -16.49 -12.00 3.53
N ILE A 44 -16.73 -12.36 2.27
CA ILE A 44 -17.90 -12.08 1.42
C ILE A 44 -18.08 -10.61 0.97
N ALA A 45 -17.34 -10.30 -0.10
CA ALA A 45 -17.80 -9.53 -1.24
C ALA A 45 -17.29 -10.23 -2.53
N MET A 46 -17.99 -11.28 -2.94
CA MET A 46 -17.92 -11.83 -4.29
C MET A 46 -19.35 -11.81 -4.83
N PRO A 47 -19.69 -10.96 -5.83
CA PRO A 47 -20.94 -11.14 -6.54
C PRO A 47 -20.85 -12.49 -7.26
N SER A 48 -21.86 -13.33 -7.01
CA SER A 48 -22.06 -14.62 -7.65
C SER A 48 -22.04 -14.49 -9.17
N GLY A 49 -20.98 -15.01 -9.79
CA GLY A 49 -20.86 -15.18 -11.23
C GLY A 49 -19.90 -16.33 -11.48
N ARG A 50 -20.44 -17.55 -11.54
CA ARG A 50 -19.68 -18.75 -11.93
C ARG A 50 -19.35 -18.66 -13.41
N GLU A 51 -18.07 -18.58 -13.74
CA GLU A 51 -17.51 -19.26 -14.92
C GLU A 51 -16.18 -19.91 -14.52
N GLY A 52 -16.12 -21.23 -14.66
CA GLY A 52 -14.92 -22.02 -14.37
C GLY A 52 -13.81 -21.79 -15.40
N PRO A 53 -12.57 -22.22 -15.11
CA PRO A 53 -11.45 -22.05 -16.03
C PRO A 53 -11.60 -23.01 -17.22
N SER A 54 -12.04 -22.49 -18.36
CA SER A 54 -11.87 -23.16 -19.66
C SER A 54 -10.42 -23.01 -20.12
N ALA A 55 -9.78 -24.13 -20.43
CA ALA A 55 -8.41 -24.21 -20.93
C ALA A 55 -8.29 -23.50 -22.29
N GLY A 56 -7.86 -22.24 -22.26
CA GLY A 56 -7.63 -21.40 -23.44
C GLY A 56 -6.15 -21.30 -23.81
N ARG A 57 -5.87 -21.55 -25.08
CA ARG A 57 -4.59 -21.51 -25.83
C ARG A 57 -3.56 -20.45 -25.39
N PRO A 58 -2.26 -20.69 -25.62
CA PRO A 58 -1.21 -19.71 -25.34
C PRO A 58 -1.44 -18.42 -26.13
N ALA A 59 -1.67 -17.31 -25.42
CA ALA A 59 -1.76 -15.98 -26.01
C ALA A 59 -0.43 -15.65 -26.71
N LYS A 60 -0.50 -15.42 -28.03
CA LYS A 60 0.60 -14.85 -28.81
C LYS A 60 1.07 -13.58 -28.11
N LYS A 61 2.37 -13.51 -27.77
CA LYS A 61 3.05 -12.27 -27.36
C LYS A 61 2.86 -11.23 -28.45
N VAL A 62 1.88 -10.35 -28.28
CA VAL A 62 1.82 -9.09 -29.02
C VAL A 62 3.03 -8.29 -28.56
N ARG A 63 3.98 -8.05 -29.46
CA ARG A 63 5.04 -7.07 -29.23
C ARG A 63 4.36 -5.72 -29.05
N VAL A 64 4.21 -5.27 -27.81
CA VAL A 64 3.75 -3.92 -27.51
C VAL A 64 4.84 -3.00 -28.05
N ASN A 65 4.51 -2.27 -29.11
CA ASN A 65 5.38 -1.29 -29.73
C ASN A 65 5.75 -0.24 -28.67
N THR A 66 7.03 -0.03 -28.42
CA THR A 66 7.57 0.71 -27.26
C THR A 66 7.37 2.22 -27.41
N LEU A 67 6.13 2.71 -27.27
CA LEU A 67 5.89 4.11 -26.95
C LEU A 67 6.51 4.38 -25.57
N LYS A 68 7.25 5.51 -25.43
CA LYS A 68 7.75 5.93 -24.12
C LYS A 68 6.58 5.99 -23.12
N PRO A 69 6.75 5.52 -21.86
CA PRO A 69 5.68 5.56 -20.87
C PRO A 69 5.07 6.96 -20.77
N ILE A 70 3.75 7.04 -20.63
CA ILE A 70 3.00 8.32 -20.55
C ILE A 70 3.61 9.27 -19.51
N GLU A 71 4.10 8.70 -18.41
CA GLU A 71 4.76 9.38 -17.30
C GLU A 71 6.03 10.13 -17.76
N THR A 72 6.86 9.49 -18.59
CA THR A 72 8.08 10.12 -19.13
C THR A 72 7.72 11.31 -20.03
N ARG A 73 6.63 11.21 -20.81
CA ARG A 73 6.14 12.33 -21.62
C ARG A 73 5.62 13.47 -20.74
N LEU A 74 4.81 13.16 -19.72
CA LEU A 74 4.29 14.16 -18.79
C LEU A 74 5.42 14.85 -18.02
N ALA A 75 6.41 14.10 -17.54
CA ALA A 75 7.58 14.64 -16.86
C ALA A 75 8.37 15.62 -17.74
N LYS A 76 8.50 15.34 -19.05
CA LYS A 76 9.13 16.26 -20.00
C LYS A 76 8.38 17.57 -20.18
N LEU A 77 7.05 17.49 -20.33
CA LEU A 77 6.21 18.66 -20.51
C LEU A 77 6.22 19.51 -19.24
N ALA A 78 6.04 18.87 -18.09
CA ALA A 78 6.10 19.53 -16.78
C ALA A 78 7.47 20.18 -16.52
N ARG A 79 8.59 19.56 -16.95
CA ARG A 79 9.93 20.17 -16.88
C ARG A 79 10.04 21.47 -17.69
N LYS A 80 9.27 21.60 -18.77
CA LYS A 80 9.20 22.82 -19.60
C LYS A 80 8.22 23.86 -19.07
N GLY A 81 7.64 23.65 -17.89
CA GLY A 81 6.68 24.57 -17.27
C GLY A 81 5.21 24.28 -17.57
N ASP A 82 4.89 23.16 -18.22
CA ASP A 82 3.50 22.76 -18.45
C ASP A 82 2.84 22.31 -17.12
N GLN A 83 2.06 23.21 -16.54
CA GLN A 83 1.35 22.96 -15.29
C GLN A 83 0.27 21.87 -15.42
N ARG A 84 -0.34 21.71 -16.60
CA ARG A 84 -1.36 20.67 -16.84
C ARG A 84 -0.72 19.29 -16.83
N ALA A 85 0.45 19.17 -17.47
CA ALA A 85 1.22 17.92 -17.44
C ALA A 85 1.62 17.51 -16.02
N PHE A 86 1.95 18.48 -15.15
CA PHE A 86 2.22 18.20 -13.75
C PHE A 86 0.95 17.82 -12.97
N ALA A 87 -0.18 18.47 -13.23
CA ALA A 87 -1.46 18.09 -12.64
C ALA A 87 -1.85 16.64 -12.98
N GLU A 88 -1.62 16.20 -14.23
CA GLU A 88 -1.82 14.80 -14.62
C GLU A 88 -0.91 13.83 -13.85
N ILE A 89 0.35 14.21 -13.58
CA ILE A 89 1.24 13.43 -12.71
C ILE A 89 0.66 13.33 -11.30
N VAL A 90 0.15 14.44 -10.75
CA VAL A 90 -0.50 14.44 -9.43
C VAL A 90 -1.68 13.48 -9.41
N ASP A 91 -2.57 13.54 -10.40
CA ASP A 91 -3.73 12.65 -10.48
C ASP A 91 -3.35 11.17 -10.60
N LEU A 92 -2.26 10.85 -11.32
CA LEU A 92 -1.78 9.47 -11.46
C LEU A 92 -1.22 8.86 -10.18
N TYR A 93 -0.76 9.70 -9.24
CA TYR A 93 0.04 9.26 -8.09
C TYR A 93 -0.55 9.62 -6.72
N LYS A 94 -1.44 10.62 -6.61
CA LYS A 94 -1.93 11.13 -5.32
C LYS A 94 -2.47 10.02 -4.40
N ASP A 95 -3.34 9.16 -4.92
CA ASP A 95 -3.96 8.09 -4.13
C ASP A 95 -2.94 7.00 -3.78
N LYS A 96 -2.06 6.65 -4.73
CA LYS A 96 -1.03 5.62 -4.52
C LYS A 96 -0.01 6.03 -3.45
N LEU A 97 0.42 7.29 -3.50
CA LEU A 97 1.34 7.87 -2.54
C LEU A 97 0.68 8.07 -1.18
N TYR A 98 -0.59 8.50 -1.15
CA TYR A 98 -1.36 8.60 0.07
C TYR A 98 -1.50 7.24 0.75
N HIS A 99 -1.83 6.19 -0.01
CA HIS A 99 -1.93 4.83 0.54
C HIS A 99 -0.60 4.32 1.08
N LEU A 100 0.49 4.55 0.35
CA LEU A 100 1.84 4.21 0.82
C LEU A 100 2.14 4.94 2.14
N ALA A 101 1.95 6.25 2.16
CA ALA A 101 2.27 7.09 3.31
C ALA A 101 1.41 6.71 4.52
N TYR A 102 0.09 6.58 4.33
CA TYR A 102 -0.84 6.17 5.37
C TYR A 102 -0.48 4.80 5.97
N ARG A 103 -0.12 3.82 5.14
CA ARG A 103 0.31 2.50 5.64
C ARG A 103 1.65 2.55 6.35
N MET A 104 2.51 3.51 6.03
CA MET A 104 3.78 3.70 6.72
C MET A 104 3.59 4.42 8.07
N THR A 105 2.85 5.54 8.08
CA THR A 105 2.73 6.44 9.24
C THR A 105 1.60 6.05 10.20
N ASN A 106 0.60 5.30 9.72
CA ASN A 106 -0.68 5.07 10.39
C ASN A 106 -1.31 6.37 10.94
N ASN A 107 -1.16 7.47 10.20
CA ASN A 107 -1.70 8.77 10.56
C ASN A 107 -2.11 9.51 9.28
N ARG A 108 -3.36 9.96 9.23
CA ARG A 108 -3.93 10.62 8.05
C ARG A 108 -3.24 11.94 7.74
N GLN A 109 -3.10 12.82 8.71
CA GLN A 109 -2.50 14.13 8.54
C GLN A 109 -1.04 14.01 8.08
N GLU A 110 -0.26 13.12 8.70
CA GLU A 110 1.11 12.88 8.25
C GLU A 110 1.16 12.27 6.84
N ALA A 111 0.20 11.43 6.47
CA ALA A 111 0.14 10.89 5.12
C ALA A 111 -0.14 11.98 4.09
N GLU A 112 -1.07 12.89 4.37
CA GLU A 112 -1.35 14.07 3.54
C GLU A 112 -0.09 14.95 3.41
N ASP A 113 0.60 15.23 4.53
CA ASP A 113 1.84 16.01 4.54
C ASP A 113 2.99 15.33 3.78
N VAL A 114 3.09 14.00 3.83
CA VAL A 114 4.06 13.23 3.02
C VAL A 114 3.77 13.43 1.54
N VAL A 115 2.50 13.32 1.12
CA VAL A 115 2.11 13.42 -0.29
C VAL A 115 2.36 14.82 -0.82
N GLN A 116 1.96 15.85 -0.07
CA GLN A 116 2.21 17.24 -0.45
C GLN A 116 3.71 17.53 -0.59
N GLU A 117 4.50 17.19 0.43
CA GLU A 117 5.96 17.37 0.38
C GLU A 117 6.61 16.55 -0.73
N CYS A 118 6.09 15.35 -1.03
CA CYS A 118 6.57 14.53 -2.13
C CYS A 118 6.38 15.23 -3.48
N PHE A 119 5.18 15.73 -3.77
CA PHE A 119 4.93 16.45 -5.03
C PHE A 119 5.71 17.75 -5.11
N LEU A 120 5.90 18.48 -4.01
CA LEU A 120 6.77 19.66 -3.96
C LEU A 120 8.23 19.30 -4.32
N ARG A 121 8.75 18.20 -3.77
CA ARG A 121 10.10 17.71 -4.11
C ARG A 121 10.21 17.24 -5.56
N VAL A 122 9.20 16.53 -6.06
CA VAL A 122 9.14 16.10 -7.46
C VAL A 122 9.17 17.32 -8.38
N TYR A 123 8.32 18.32 -8.11
CA TYR A 123 8.27 19.55 -8.90
C TYR A 123 9.63 20.28 -8.92
N ARG A 124 10.23 20.46 -7.74
CA ARG A 124 11.52 21.17 -7.57
C ARG A 124 12.73 20.43 -8.16
N ASN A 125 12.67 19.11 -8.30
CA ASN A 125 13.78 18.28 -8.78
C ASN A 125 13.48 17.61 -10.13
N LEU A 126 12.44 18.05 -10.84
CA LEU A 126 12.00 17.43 -12.09
C LEU A 126 13.04 17.57 -13.21
N ASP A 127 13.86 18.62 -13.14
CA ASP A 127 15.05 18.85 -13.96
C ASP A 127 16.10 17.74 -13.79
N ARG A 128 16.22 17.17 -12.59
CA ARG A 128 17.18 16.11 -12.22
C ARG A 128 16.66 14.69 -12.46
N TYR A 129 15.41 14.53 -12.89
CA TYR A 129 14.85 13.22 -13.20
C TYR A 129 15.57 12.57 -14.40
N ASP A 130 16.16 11.40 -14.17
CA ASP A 130 16.77 10.57 -15.22
C ASP A 130 15.69 9.77 -15.97
N GLU A 131 15.53 10.06 -17.27
CA GLU A 131 14.56 9.38 -18.13
C GLU A 131 14.83 7.88 -18.32
N ASN A 132 16.05 7.42 -18.02
CA ASN A 132 16.38 6.00 -18.06
C ASN A 132 15.82 5.23 -16.85
N GLN A 133 15.50 5.95 -15.77
CA GLN A 133 14.80 5.41 -14.61
C GLN A 133 13.28 5.51 -14.82
N LYS A 134 12.52 4.48 -14.42
CA LYS A 134 11.06 4.57 -14.37
C LYS A 134 10.64 5.72 -13.45
N PHE A 135 9.74 6.58 -13.90
CA PHE A 135 9.23 7.69 -13.09
C PHE A 135 8.60 7.21 -11.78
N SER A 136 7.86 6.11 -11.84
CA SER A 136 7.29 5.43 -10.67
C SER A 136 8.34 5.10 -9.60
N THR A 137 9.46 4.49 -9.98
CA THR A 137 10.57 4.21 -9.06
C THR A 137 11.11 5.49 -8.43
N TRP A 138 11.28 6.54 -9.23
CA TRP A 138 11.81 7.82 -8.75
C TRP A 138 10.90 8.49 -7.71
N ILE A 139 9.59 8.60 -8.00
CA ILE A 139 8.63 9.24 -7.09
C ILE A 139 8.38 8.40 -5.82
N TYR A 140 8.31 7.07 -5.94
CA TYR A 140 8.18 6.20 -4.76
C TYR A 140 9.40 6.22 -3.86
N ARG A 141 10.62 6.41 -4.41
CA ARG A 141 11.83 6.63 -3.61
C ARG A 141 11.71 7.89 -2.77
N ILE A 142 11.27 9.01 -3.36
CA ILE A 142 11.06 10.27 -2.64
C ILE A 142 10.03 10.08 -1.52
N ALA A 143 8.86 9.51 -1.84
CA ALA A 143 7.79 9.29 -0.86
C ALA A 143 8.18 8.34 0.27
N THR A 144 8.86 7.23 -0.06
CA THR A 144 9.27 6.24 0.94
C THR A 144 10.34 6.80 1.87
N ASN A 145 11.29 7.58 1.35
CA ASN A 145 12.29 8.25 2.17
C ASN A 145 11.63 9.26 3.13
N LEU A 146 10.67 10.07 2.65
CA LEU A 146 9.89 10.97 3.51
C LEU A 146 9.17 10.24 4.65
N CYS A 147 8.60 9.06 4.36
CA CYS A 147 7.97 8.22 5.39
C CYS A 147 8.99 7.70 6.40
N ILE A 148 10.12 7.17 5.93
CA ILE A 148 11.18 6.61 6.77
C ILE A 148 11.75 7.70 7.69
N ASP A 149 12.00 8.90 7.16
CA ASP A 149 12.54 10.02 7.91
C ASP A 149 11.57 10.47 9.02
N ARG A 150 10.27 10.57 8.73
CA ARG A 150 9.24 10.86 9.74
C ARG A 150 9.19 9.76 10.82
N LEU A 151 9.17 8.50 10.43
CA LEU A 151 9.13 7.37 11.36
C LEU A 151 10.38 7.29 12.25
N ARG A 152 11.55 7.68 11.74
CA ARG A 152 12.78 7.79 12.53
C ARG A 152 12.70 8.93 13.55
N LYS A 153 12.17 10.09 13.16
CA LYS A 153 11.99 11.25 14.05
C LYS A 153 10.99 10.99 15.18
N ARG A 154 9.99 10.13 14.97
CA ARG A 154 9.07 9.67 16.02
C ARG A 154 9.74 8.80 17.08
N ARG A 155 10.89 8.18 16.77
CA ARG A 155 11.65 7.33 17.69
C ARG A 155 13.04 7.91 17.97
N PRO A 156 13.18 9.08 18.63
CA PRO A 156 14.42 9.37 19.31
C PRO A 156 14.39 8.57 20.63
N ILE A 157 15.33 7.64 20.79
CA ILE A 157 15.51 6.77 21.98
C ILE A 157 14.53 5.60 21.99
N TYR A 158 14.98 4.41 21.58
CA TYR A 158 14.88 3.18 22.37
C TYR A 158 15.74 2.15 21.66
N SER A 159 16.86 1.85 22.32
CA SER A 159 17.62 0.63 22.12
C SER A 159 16.65 -0.57 22.16
N LEU A 160 17.09 -1.65 21.53
CA LEU A 160 16.53 -2.99 21.71
C LEU A 160 16.15 -3.18 23.20
N ASP A 161 14.91 -3.59 23.45
CA ASP A 161 14.22 -3.70 24.76
C ASP A 161 13.46 -2.44 25.22
N ALA A 162 12.23 -2.30 24.72
CA ALA A 162 11.15 -1.68 25.48
C ALA A 162 9.81 -2.18 24.95
N GLU A 163 9.01 -2.67 25.89
CA GLU A 163 7.64 -3.14 25.69
C GLU A 163 6.74 -2.03 25.15
N SER A 164 5.71 -2.49 24.44
CA SER A 164 4.68 -1.71 23.77
C SER A 164 4.07 -0.62 24.66
N SER A 165 4.24 0.63 24.27
CA SER A 165 3.35 1.72 24.68
C SER A 165 2.12 1.72 23.78
N ASP A 166 0.97 1.77 24.42
CA ASP A 166 -0.34 1.91 23.79
C ASP A 166 -0.39 3.16 22.91
N HIS A 167 -0.80 2.97 21.66
CA HIS A 167 -1.18 4.06 20.78
C HIS A 167 -2.67 4.00 20.54
N GLU A 168 -3.37 4.83 21.31
CA GLU A 168 -4.74 5.26 21.06
C GLU A 168 -4.73 6.11 19.79
N GLY A 169 -5.29 5.55 18.72
CA GLY A 169 -5.20 6.09 17.37
C GLY A 169 -6.40 5.68 16.52
N LEU A 170 -7.57 6.16 16.94
CA LEU A 170 -8.80 6.40 16.18
C LEU A 170 -9.39 5.24 15.35
N ASP A 171 -10.44 4.66 15.94
CA ASP A 171 -11.62 4.16 15.24
C ASP A 171 -12.11 5.14 14.17
N GLY A 172 -12.51 4.61 13.01
CA GLY A 172 -13.10 5.46 11.97
C GLY A 172 -13.12 4.90 10.55
N TYR A 173 -13.34 3.59 10.37
CA TYR A 173 -13.93 3.09 9.13
C TYR A 173 -15.10 2.19 9.54
N ALA A 174 -16.24 2.81 9.86
CA ALA A 174 -17.49 2.09 9.89
C ALA A 174 -17.71 1.49 8.49
N MET A 175 -17.67 0.16 8.42
CA MET A 175 -17.95 -0.59 7.21
C MET A 175 -19.43 -0.35 6.87
N LEU A 176 -19.73 0.17 5.68
CA LEU A 176 -21.11 0.28 5.23
C LEU A 176 -21.70 -1.14 5.10
N PRO A 177 -22.91 -1.41 5.62
CA PRO A 177 -23.52 -2.73 5.54
C PRO A 177 -23.75 -3.11 4.08
N SER A 178 -23.28 -4.29 3.69
CA SER A 178 -23.77 -4.97 2.49
C SER A 178 -24.85 -5.95 2.91
N ASP A 179 -25.95 -5.99 2.17
CA ASP A 179 -27.29 -6.54 2.49
C ASP A 179 -27.39 -8.06 2.79
N ASP A 180 -26.25 -8.73 3.06
CA ASP A 180 -26.15 -10.18 3.28
C ASP A 180 -25.27 -10.55 4.50
N ARG A 181 -25.08 -9.66 5.48
CA ARG A 181 -24.17 -9.91 6.63
C ARG A 181 -24.88 -9.94 7.97
N THR A 182 -24.47 -10.86 8.84
CA THR A 182 -24.92 -10.85 10.24
C THR A 182 -24.01 -9.93 11.08
N PRO A 183 -24.53 -9.21 12.07
CA PRO A 183 -23.75 -8.31 12.93
C PRO A 183 -22.54 -8.99 13.59
N GLU A 184 -22.62 -10.28 13.92
CA GLU A 184 -21.53 -11.03 14.54
C GLU A 184 -20.35 -11.25 13.57
N SER A 185 -20.65 -11.50 12.30
CA SER A 185 -19.63 -11.71 11.27
C SER A 185 -18.85 -10.43 10.96
N GLU A 186 -19.52 -9.28 10.96
CA GLU A 186 -18.88 -7.96 10.77
C GLU A 186 -17.98 -7.58 11.94
N LEU A 187 -18.40 -7.91 13.17
CA LEU A 187 -17.63 -7.64 14.37
C LEU A 187 -16.32 -8.45 14.42
N ILE A 188 -16.38 -9.76 14.12
CA ILE A 188 -15.19 -10.64 14.07
C ILE A 188 -14.20 -10.20 12.97
N LEU A 189 -14.73 -9.79 11.81
CA LEU A 189 -13.94 -9.23 10.72
C LEU A 189 -13.19 -7.97 11.17
N SER A 190 -13.89 -7.03 11.81
CA SER A 190 -13.31 -5.76 12.28
C SER A 190 -12.18 -5.98 13.30
N GLU A 191 -12.33 -6.97 14.19
CA GLU A 191 -11.36 -7.33 15.22
C GLU A 191 -10.11 -7.97 14.61
N THR A 192 -10.29 -8.96 13.73
CA THR A 192 -9.18 -9.62 13.03
C THR A 192 -8.34 -8.61 12.25
N GLN A 193 -8.98 -7.65 11.60
CA GLN A 193 -8.28 -6.60 10.88
C GLN A 193 -7.50 -5.64 11.79
N ARG A 194 -8.08 -5.27 12.93
CA ARG A 194 -7.42 -4.46 13.95
C ARG A 194 -6.16 -5.17 14.45
N ILE A 195 -6.27 -6.44 14.83
CA ILE A 195 -5.13 -7.27 15.27
C ILE A 195 -3.99 -7.25 14.24
N ILE A 196 -4.29 -7.39 12.95
CA ILE A 196 -3.25 -7.42 11.90
C ILE A 196 -2.66 -6.03 11.65
N ARG A 197 -3.49 -4.97 11.66
CA ARG A 197 -2.98 -3.58 11.58
C ARG A 197 -2.00 -3.29 12.70
N ASP A 198 -2.37 -3.60 13.94
CA ASP A 198 -1.54 -3.37 15.12
C ASP A 198 -0.23 -4.17 15.02
N ALA A 199 -0.29 -5.42 14.56
CA ALA A 199 0.91 -6.21 14.33
C ALA A 199 1.84 -5.58 13.28
N ILE A 200 1.29 -5.02 12.19
CA ILE A 200 2.07 -4.31 11.16
C ILE A 200 2.67 -3.01 11.71
N ASP A 201 1.97 -2.31 12.59
CA ASP A 201 2.49 -1.07 13.19
C ASP A 201 3.63 -1.31 14.18
N THR A 202 3.67 -2.48 14.82
CA THR A 202 4.81 -2.88 15.65
C THR A 202 6.06 -3.24 14.86
N LEU A 203 5.99 -3.41 13.54
CA LEU A 203 7.17 -3.73 12.72
C LEU A 203 8.24 -2.62 12.81
N PRO A 204 9.51 -2.98 13.03
CA PRO A 204 10.62 -2.07 12.79
C PRO A 204 10.55 -1.43 11.39
N VAL A 205 10.86 -0.14 11.28
CA VAL A 205 10.72 0.67 10.03
C VAL A 205 11.35 -0.02 8.82
N LYS A 206 12.52 -0.66 8.99
CA LYS A 206 13.25 -1.39 7.93
C LYS A 206 12.49 -2.59 7.37
N TYR A 207 11.62 -3.22 8.17
CA TYR A 207 10.76 -4.32 7.73
C TYR A 207 9.42 -3.79 7.24
N LYS A 208 8.85 -2.80 7.92
CA LYS A 208 7.59 -2.15 7.50
C LYS A 208 7.67 -1.62 6.07
N SER A 209 8.74 -0.90 5.73
CA SER A 209 8.93 -0.33 4.38
C SER A 209 8.91 -1.40 3.27
N VAL A 210 9.67 -2.49 3.43
CA VAL A 210 9.70 -3.54 2.40
C VAL A 210 8.41 -4.34 2.34
N MET A 211 7.70 -4.52 3.45
CA MET A 211 6.41 -5.22 3.48
C MET A 211 5.33 -4.38 2.80
N VAL A 212 5.26 -3.08 3.09
CA VAL A 212 4.32 -2.17 2.45
C VAL A 212 4.59 -2.10 0.95
N LEU A 213 5.82 -1.85 0.50
CA LEU A 213 6.12 -1.81 -0.93
C LEU A 213 5.81 -3.15 -1.64
N ARG A 214 6.09 -4.29 -1.00
CA ARG A 214 5.86 -5.61 -1.61
C ARG A 214 4.38 -5.98 -1.73
N TYR A 215 3.58 -5.70 -0.70
CA TYR A 215 2.22 -6.24 -0.61
C TYR A 215 1.13 -5.19 -0.89
N LEU A 216 1.41 -3.90 -0.67
CA LEU A 216 0.50 -2.82 -1.00
C LEU A 216 0.71 -2.34 -2.43
N GLN A 217 1.97 -2.11 -2.81
CA GLN A 217 2.33 -1.52 -4.12
C GLN A 217 2.68 -2.55 -5.18
N ASP A 218 2.53 -3.84 -4.88
CA ASP A 218 2.79 -4.95 -5.80
C ASP A 218 4.22 -5.01 -6.38
N MET A 219 5.16 -4.29 -5.78
CA MET A 219 6.51 -4.14 -6.34
C MET A 219 7.30 -5.45 -6.30
N SER A 220 8.04 -5.72 -7.37
CA SER A 220 9.05 -6.78 -7.40
C SER A 220 10.19 -6.51 -6.42
N LEU A 221 10.96 -7.54 -6.06
CA LEU A 221 12.13 -7.35 -5.20
C LEU A 221 13.17 -6.42 -5.83
N GLN A 222 13.26 -6.41 -7.17
CA GLN A 222 14.11 -5.49 -7.93
C GLN A 222 13.61 -4.06 -7.82
N GLU A 223 12.31 -3.82 -8.04
CA GLU A 223 11.75 -2.46 -7.92
C GLU A 223 11.88 -1.91 -6.50
N ILE A 224 11.71 -2.75 -5.47
CA ILE A 224 11.94 -2.35 -4.08
C ILE A 224 13.42 -2.02 -3.83
N SER A 225 14.34 -2.79 -4.43
CA SER A 225 15.77 -2.52 -4.40
C SER A 225 16.09 -1.15 -5.01
N ASP A 226 15.49 -0.84 -6.16
CA ASP A 226 15.70 0.44 -6.85
C ASP A 226 15.06 1.62 -6.08
N VAL A 227 13.88 1.42 -5.48
CA VAL A 227 13.18 2.43 -4.67
C VAL A 227 13.93 2.74 -3.39
N LEU A 228 14.43 1.72 -2.69
CA LEU A 228 15.10 1.89 -1.41
C LEU A 228 16.62 2.05 -1.52
N ASP A 229 17.18 1.96 -2.73
CA ASP A 229 18.60 2.00 -3.02
C ASP A 229 19.41 1.00 -2.17
N MET A 230 19.00 -0.27 -2.22
CA MET A 230 19.63 -1.35 -1.45
C MET A 230 19.69 -2.65 -2.23
N PRO A 231 20.70 -3.51 -2.02
CA PRO A 231 20.81 -4.78 -2.72
C PRO A 231 19.55 -5.66 -2.59
N VAL A 232 19.12 -6.29 -3.68
CA VAL A 232 17.99 -7.23 -3.72
C VAL A 232 18.11 -8.33 -2.65
N THR A 233 19.33 -8.78 -2.35
CA THR A 233 19.62 -9.76 -1.27
C THR A 233 19.19 -9.23 0.10
N THR A 234 19.47 -7.95 0.39
CA THR A 234 19.03 -7.26 1.61
C THR A 234 17.52 -7.15 1.65
N ILE A 235 16.88 -6.81 0.52
CA ILE A 235 15.41 -6.75 0.43
C ILE A 235 14.79 -8.11 0.74
N LYS A 236 15.30 -9.20 0.12
CA LYS A 236 14.83 -10.57 0.35
C LYS A 236 14.89 -10.94 1.83
N THR A 237 16.02 -10.65 2.48
CA THR A 237 16.21 -10.91 3.92
C THR A 237 15.23 -10.09 4.77
N ARG A 238 15.05 -8.80 4.48
CA ARG A 238 14.12 -7.94 5.23
C ARG A 238 12.67 -8.38 5.07
N VAL A 239 12.26 -8.77 3.87
CA VAL A 239 10.91 -9.30 3.61
C VAL A 239 10.69 -10.60 4.38
N HIS A 240 11.68 -11.51 4.38
CA HIS A 240 11.59 -12.75 5.16
C HIS A 240 11.48 -12.46 6.65
N ARG A 241 12.38 -11.65 7.22
CA ARG A 241 12.36 -11.29 8.65
C ARG A 241 11.09 -10.54 9.05
N GLY A 242 10.54 -9.70 8.18
CA GLY A 242 9.26 -9.02 8.40
C GLY A 242 8.10 -10.02 8.52
N ARG A 243 8.05 -11.04 7.65
CA ARG A 243 7.05 -12.12 7.77
C ARG A 243 7.20 -12.93 9.05
N GLU A 244 8.43 -13.28 9.43
CA GLU A 244 8.69 -14.00 10.68
C GLU A 244 8.22 -13.19 11.90
N PHE A 245 8.50 -11.89 11.90
CA PHE A 245 8.07 -10.97 12.97
C PHE A 245 6.55 -10.95 13.09
N LEU A 246 5.83 -10.77 11.97
CA LEU A 246 4.38 -10.80 11.96
C LEU A 246 3.82 -12.15 12.39
N ARG A 247 4.42 -13.27 11.96
CA ARG A 247 3.96 -14.61 12.35
C ARG A 247 3.96 -14.76 13.87
N LYS A 248 5.10 -14.47 14.50
CA LYS A 248 5.23 -14.57 15.97
C LYS A 248 4.24 -13.68 16.69
N LYS A 249 4.02 -12.45 16.21
CA LYS A 249 3.10 -11.49 16.84
C LYS A 249 1.64 -11.93 16.71
N LEU A 250 1.28 -12.55 15.59
CA LEU A 250 -0.09 -12.96 15.26
C LEU A 250 -0.44 -14.34 15.81
N GLU A 251 0.52 -15.25 15.96
CA GLU A 251 0.30 -16.61 16.46
C GLU A 251 -0.27 -16.66 17.88
N HIS A 252 -0.04 -15.63 18.68
CA HIS A 252 -0.62 -15.49 20.02
C HIS A 252 -1.95 -14.74 20.05
N LYS A 253 -2.33 -14.09 18.94
CA LYS A 253 -3.52 -13.23 18.85
C LYS A 253 -4.64 -13.79 17.96
N LEU A 254 -4.34 -14.80 17.13
CA LEU A 254 -5.24 -15.45 16.16
C LEU A 254 -5.25 -16.96 16.38
#